data_AF-A0A919RP57-F1
#
_entry.id   AF-A0A919RP57-F1
#
_cell.length_a   1.000
_cell.length_b   1.000
_cell.length_c   1.000
_cell.angle_alpha   90.00
_cell.angle_beta   90.00
_cell.angle_gamma   90.00
#
_symmetry.space_group_name_H-M   'P 1'
#
loop_
_entity.id
_entity.type
_entity.pdbx_description
1 polymer ?
#
loop_
_entity_poly.entity_id
_entity_poly.type
_entity_poly.pdbx_seq_one_letter_code
_entity_poly.pdbx_strand_id
1 'polypeptide(L)'
;MDEWDLLGFEHLAGRHANFKAGSPDLPSIVETMAVLGEIDCPDLPIKVAEHRWRTYVGAPEELKWLKGDRLLHTDYNPVNVLLTEWGAHLLDWAWPTRGAGWIDPATLILRLIAGGHTPQAAEDVVRDLPAWKSAPSEGVEVFARANVRVWEEIRSNDSSPWIKAMAHAAGAWAKHRTS
;
A
#
# COMPACT_ATOMS: atom_id res chain seq x y z
N MET A 1 -11.84 -12.14 -35.53
CA MET A 1 -11.07 -13.22 -34.88
C MET A 1 -11.02 -12.84 -33.43
N ASP A 2 -11.52 -13.69 -32.54
CA ASP A 2 -11.40 -13.47 -31.10
C ASP A 2 -9.95 -13.74 -30.74
N GLU A 3 -9.20 -12.67 -30.54
CA GLU A 3 -7.79 -12.71 -30.14
C GLU A 3 -7.73 -13.10 -28.66
N TRP A 4 -7.01 -14.17 -28.35
CA TRP A 4 -6.82 -14.65 -26.99
C TRP A 4 -5.35 -14.50 -26.61
N ASP A 5 -5.12 -13.83 -25.49
CA ASP A 5 -3.81 -13.77 -24.87
C ASP A 5 -3.67 -14.91 -23.84
N LEU A 6 -2.59 -15.68 -23.94
CA LEU A 6 -2.19 -16.66 -22.94
C LEU A 6 -1.02 -16.10 -22.14
N LEU A 7 -1.22 -15.93 -20.83
CA LEU A 7 -0.17 -15.51 -19.90
C LEU A 7 0.38 -16.74 -19.15
N GLY A 8 1.69 -16.95 -19.22
CA GLY A 8 2.41 -17.96 -18.45
C GLY A 8 3.26 -17.31 -17.37
N PHE A 9 3.22 -17.86 -16.16
CA PHE A 9 4.01 -17.39 -15.03
C PHE A 9 4.82 -18.54 -14.44
N GLU A 10 5.98 -18.22 -13.87
CA GLU A 10 6.72 -19.17 -13.06
C GLU A 10 5.96 -19.45 -11.75
N HIS A 11 5.88 -20.72 -11.36
CA HIS A 11 5.30 -21.11 -10.10
C HIS A 11 6.33 -21.00 -8.97
N LEU A 12 6.07 -20.10 -8.02
CA LEU A 12 6.88 -19.95 -6.81
C LEU A 12 6.29 -20.81 -5.68
N ALA A 13 7.09 -21.73 -5.14
CA ALA A 13 6.71 -22.48 -3.95
C ALA A 13 6.86 -21.60 -2.71
N GLY A 14 5.75 -21.34 -2.02
CA GLY A 14 5.74 -20.47 -0.84
C GLY A 14 4.41 -20.48 -0.10
N ARG A 15 4.31 -19.63 0.92
CA ARG A 15 3.07 -19.40 1.68
C ARG A 15 2.74 -17.91 1.73
N HIS A 16 1.46 -17.57 1.87
CA HIS A 16 1.08 -16.18 2.06
C HIS A 16 1.65 -15.61 3.38
N ALA A 17 1.98 -14.33 3.33
CA ALA A 17 2.54 -13.59 4.45
C ALA A 17 1.54 -13.44 5.60
N ASN A 18 2.02 -13.53 6.83
CA ASN A 18 1.26 -13.23 8.03
C ASN A 18 1.60 -11.81 8.53
N PHE A 19 0.59 -10.94 8.54
CA PHE A 19 0.74 -9.53 8.93
C PHE A 19 0.46 -9.27 10.42
N LYS A 20 0.18 -10.29 11.23
CA LYS A 20 -0.10 -10.12 12.67
C LYS A 20 1.07 -9.48 13.42
N ALA A 21 0.76 -8.80 14.52
CA ALA A 21 1.77 -8.24 15.41
C ALA A 21 2.73 -9.33 15.92
N GLY A 22 4.03 -9.03 15.89
CA GLY A 22 5.08 -9.99 16.24
C GLY A 22 5.35 -11.09 15.21
N SER A 23 4.73 -11.03 14.03
CA SER A 23 5.00 -12.00 12.96
C SER A 23 6.46 -11.93 12.51
N PRO A 24 7.15 -13.08 12.35
CA PRO A 24 8.51 -13.11 11.83
C PRO A 24 8.59 -12.80 10.32
N ASP A 25 7.45 -12.63 9.65
CA ASP A 25 7.38 -12.33 8.22
C ASP A 25 7.61 -10.84 7.91
N LEU A 26 7.34 -9.95 8.88
CA LEU A 26 7.41 -8.50 8.70
C LEU A 26 8.77 -8.00 8.20
N PRO A 27 9.92 -8.47 8.73
CA PRO A 27 11.22 -8.06 8.23
C PRO A 27 11.41 -8.35 6.73
N SER A 28 11.01 -9.53 6.24
CA SER A 28 11.14 -9.88 4.82
C SER A 28 10.23 -9.02 3.92
N ILE A 29 9.03 -8.67 4.40
CA ILE A 29 8.14 -7.76 3.66
C ILE A 29 8.77 -6.36 3.53
N VAL A 30 9.33 -5.85 4.63
CA VAL A 30 10.00 -4.55 4.68
C VAL A 30 11.25 -4.55 3.80
N GLU A 31 12.02 -5.63 3.78
CA GLU A 31 13.17 -5.79 2.89
C GLU A 31 12.76 -5.72 1.40
N THR A 32 11.73 -6.48 1.01
CA THR A 32 11.20 -6.42 -0.36
C THR A 32 10.68 -5.03 -0.72
N MET A 33 10.02 -4.35 0.23
CA MET A 33 9.57 -2.97 0.04
C MET A 33 10.73 -1.99 -0.10
N ALA A 34 11.84 -2.20 0.62
CA ALA A 34 13.05 -1.39 0.47
C ALA A 34 13.63 -1.53 -0.94
N VAL A 35 13.71 -2.77 -1.46
CA VAL A 35 14.18 -3.03 -2.83
C VAL A 35 13.28 -2.36 -3.86
N LEU A 36 11.95 -2.47 -3.72
CA LEU A 36 11.00 -1.80 -4.62
C LEU A 36 11.13 -0.27 -4.55
N GLY A 37 11.34 0.28 -3.35
CA GLY A 37 11.45 1.73 -3.14
C GLY A 37 12.61 2.40 -3.89
N GLU A 38 13.66 1.64 -4.21
CA GLU A 38 14.80 2.13 -5.00
C GLU A 38 14.52 2.17 -6.52
N ILE A 39 13.42 1.57 -6.98
CA ILE A 39 13.09 1.47 -8.41
C ILE A 39 12.41 2.75 -8.89
N ASP A 40 13.12 3.51 -9.73
CA ASP A 40 12.51 4.53 -10.60
C ASP A 40 11.43 3.88 -11.46
N CYS A 41 10.25 4.51 -11.53
CA CYS A 41 9.21 4.08 -12.45
C CYS A 41 9.67 4.30 -13.90
N PRO A 42 9.84 3.25 -14.71
CA PRO A 42 10.12 3.41 -16.12
C PRO A 42 8.92 4.03 -16.84
N ASP A 43 9.09 4.40 -18.11
CA ASP A 43 7.99 4.92 -18.93
C ASP A 43 7.01 3.79 -19.27
N LEU A 44 6.09 3.55 -18.35
CA LEU A 44 5.03 2.54 -18.44
C LEU A 44 3.67 3.24 -18.54
N PRO A 45 2.70 2.63 -19.27
CA PRO A 45 1.33 3.14 -19.37
C PRO A 45 0.51 2.83 -18.10
N ILE A 46 1.06 3.13 -16.92
CA ILE A 46 0.41 2.91 -15.62
C ILE A 46 -0.18 4.21 -15.07
N LYS A 47 -1.15 4.08 -14.17
CA LYS A 47 -1.78 5.25 -13.54
C LYS A 47 -0.78 5.98 -12.63
N VAL A 48 -0.92 7.31 -12.58
CA VAL A 48 -0.20 8.14 -11.61
C VAL A 48 -1.01 8.30 -10.32
N ALA A 49 -0.34 8.44 -9.18
CA ALA A 49 -0.98 8.54 -7.87
C ALA A 49 -1.95 9.73 -7.79
N GLU A 50 -1.61 10.87 -8.39
CA GLU A 50 -2.48 12.05 -8.43
C GLU A 50 -3.83 11.76 -9.09
N HIS A 51 -3.85 10.86 -10.08
CA HIS A 51 -5.10 10.46 -10.73
C HIS A 51 -5.90 9.48 -9.86
N ARG A 52 -5.22 8.53 -9.20
CA ARG A 52 -5.87 7.50 -8.36
C ARG A 52 -6.59 8.09 -7.15
N TRP A 53 -5.98 9.07 -6.49
CA TRP A 53 -6.55 9.69 -5.28
C TRP A 53 -7.27 11.01 -5.53
N ARG A 54 -7.46 11.42 -6.80
CA ARG A 54 -7.99 12.73 -7.19
C ARG A 54 -9.31 13.09 -6.54
N THR A 55 -10.24 12.14 -6.49
CA THR A 55 -11.60 12.32 -5.96
C THR A 55 -11.65 12.31 -4.43
N TYR A 56 -10.56 11.91 -3.77
CA TYR A 56 -10.52 11.66 -2.34
C TYR A 56 -9.72 12.70 -1.56
N VAL A 57 -8.89 13.51 -2.21
CA VAL A 57 -8.23 14.65 -1.54
C VAL A 57 -9.23 15.76 -1.20
N GLY A 58 -8.91 16.60 -0.21
CA GLY A 58 -9.73 17.74 0.21
C GLY A 58 -9.72 18.88 -0.79
N ALA A 59 -8.58 19.10 -1.45
CA ALA A 59 -8.42 20.13 -2.46
C ALA A 59 -7.38 19.73 -3.55
N PRO A 60 -7.50 20.21 -4.80
CA PRO A 60 -6.63 19.78 -5.89
C PRO A 60 -5.13 20.02 -5.64
N GLU A 61 -4.76 21.07 -4.92
CA GLU A 61 -3.38 21.40 -4.56
C GLU A 61 -2.72 20.37 -3.64
N GLU A 62 -3.51 19.56 -2.92
CA GLU A 62 -2.99 18.50 -2.07
C GLU A 62 -2.40 17.34 -2.89
N LEU A 63 -2.77 17.20 -4.17
CA LEU A 63 -2.26 16.15 -5.05
C LEU A 63 -0.74 16.22 -5.26
N LYS A 64 -0.15 17.40 -5.07
CA LYS A 64 1.31 17.59 -5.15
C LYS A 64 2.08 16.66 -4.22
N TRP A 65 1.47 16.26 -3.09
CA TRP A 65 2.09 15.37 -2.12
C TRP A 65 2.21 13.93 -2.62
N LEU A 66 1.28 13.51 -3.47
CA LEU A 66 1.23 12.13 -3.98
C LEU A 66 2.12 11.93 -5.21
N LYS A 67 2.53 13.03 -5.85
CA LYS A 67 3.39 13.03 -7.01
C LYS A 67 4.78 12.48 -6.67
N GLY A 68 5.27 11.64 -7.55
CA GLY A 68 6.65 11.15 -7.51
C GLY A 68 6.96 10.30 -8.73
N ASP A 69 8.16 9.75 -8.74
CA ASP A 69 8.77 9.04 -9.86
C ASP A 69 9.07 7.57 -9.52
N ARG A 70 8.60 7.05 -8.38
CA ARG A 70 8.82 5.66 -7.96
C ARG A 70 7.78 4.72 -8.55
N LEU A 71 8.18 3.47 -8.82
CA LEU A 71 7.24 2.39 -9.10
C LEU A 71 6.63 1.91 -7.78
N LEU A 72 5.30 1.87 -7.72
CA LEU A 72 4.54 1.49 -6.52
C LEU A 72 3.69 0.27 -6.81
N HIS A 73 3.62 -0.64 -5.84
CA HIS A 73 2.72 -1.79 -5.88
C HIS A 73 1.28 -1.40 -5.50
N THR A 74 1.14 -0.58 -4.44
CA THR A 74 -0.11 -0.07 -3.85
C THR A 74 -1.11 -1.09 -3.30
N ASP A 75 -1.02 -2.38 -3.63
CA ASP A 75 -1.90 -3.42 -3.05
C ASP A 75 -1.16 -4.45 -2.19
N TYR A 76 -0.94 -4.11 -0.92
CA TYR A 76 -0.32 -5.00 0.06
C TYR A 76 -1.34 -5.91 0.77
N ASN A 77 -2.34 -6.41 0.03
CA ASN A 77 -3.18 -7.50 0.55
C ASN A 77 -2.27 -8.69 0.94
N PRO A 78 -2.42 -9.31 2.13
CA PRO A 78 -1.58 -10.46 2.50
C PRO A 78 -1.56 -11.60 1.47
N VAL A 79 -2.63 -11.76 0.68
CA VAL A 79 -2.67 -12.77 -0.40
C VAL A 79 -1.75 -12.42 -1.58
N ASN A 80 -1.39 -11.15 -1.73
CA ASN A 80 -0.47 -10.66 -2.77
C ASN A 80 0.99 -10.66 -2.30
N VAL A 81 1.28 -11.19 -1.11
CA VAL A 81 2.64 -11.33 -0.60
C VAL A 81 2.94 -12.78 -0.30
N LEU A 82 3.88 -13.36 -1.05
CA LEU A 82 4.28 -14.75 -0.94
C LEU A 82 5.67 -14.86 -0.33
N LEU A 83 5.81 -15.59 0.77
CA LEU A 83 7.08 -15.91 1.40
C LEU A 83 7.61 -17.22 0.81
N THR A 84 8.79 -17.14 0.21
CA THR A 84 9.55 -18.25 -0.34
C THR A 84 10.82 -18.47 0.48
N GLU A 85 11.67 -19.42 0.07
CA GLU A 85 13.01 -19.58 0.67
C GLU A 85 13.95 -18.39 0.39
N TRP A 86 13.62 -17.53 -0.60
CA TRP A 86 14.42 -16.37 -0.99
C TRP A 86 13.90 -15.04 -0.43
N GLY A 87 12.80 -15.06 0.33
CA GLY A 87 12.19 -13.87 0.93
C GLY A 87 10.76 -13.62 0.48
N ALA A 88 10.29 -12.38 0.65
CA ALA A 88 8.93 -12.00 0.27
C ALA A 88 8.87 -11.56 -1.20
N HIS A 89 7.86 -12.04 -1.93
CA HIS A 89 7.57 -11.67 -3.31
C HIS A 89 6.22 -10.97 -3.38
N LEU A 90 6.17 -9.86 -4.12
CA LEU A 90 4.94 -9.14 -4.42
C LEU A 90 4.31 -9.72 -5.70
N LEU A 91 3.09 -10.25 -5.54
CA LEU A 91 2.26 -10.79 -6.60
C LEU A 91 1.18 -9.78 -6.97
N ASP A 92 0.52 -10.01 -8.10
CA ASP A 92 -0.62 -9.21 -8.57
C ASP A 92 -0.29 -7.72 -8.78
N TRP A 93 0.42 -7.47 -9.88
CA TRP A 93 0.67 -6.13 -10.40
C TRP A 93 -0.50 -5.63 -11.26
N ALA A 94 -1.75 -5.82 -10.83
CA ALA A 94 -2.91 -5.26 -11.52
C ALA A 94 -3.10 -3.75 -11.22
N TRP A 95 -2.54 -3.25 -10.11
CA TRP A 95 -2.68 -1.86 -9.68
C TRP A 95 -1.37 -1.03 -9.59
N PRO A 96 -0.36 -1.25 -10.46
CA PRO A 96 0.89 -0.50 -10.38
C PRO A 96 0.63 1.00 -10.54
N THR A 97 1.41 1.78 -9.82
CA THR A 97 1.26 3.23 -9.78
C THR A 97 2.60 3.90 -9.86
N ARG A 98 2.67 5.02 -10.60
CA ARG A 98 3.79 5.95 -10.49
C ARG A 98 3.44 7.03 -9.46
N GLY A 99 4.29 7.23 -8.46
CA GLY A 99 4.00 8.22 -7.41
C GLY A 99 5.12 8.39 -6.40
N ALA A 100 4.82 9.07 -5.29
CA ALA A 100 5.76 9.23 -4.20
C ALA A 100 6.05 7.89 -3.50
N GLY A 101 7.34 7.57 -3.30
CA GLY A 101 7.77 6.26 -2.77
C GLY A 101 7.17 5.88 -1.41
N TRP A 102 6.83 6.87 -0.58
CA TRP A 102 6.25 6.63 0.75
C TRP A 102 4.80 6.12 0.72
N ILE A 103 4.13 6.14 -0.44
CA ILE A 103 2.76 5.62 -0.59
C ILE A 103 2.70 4.12 -0.33
N ASP A 104 3.69 3.35 -0.76
CA ASP A 104 3.71 1.90 -0.54
C ASP A 104 3.81 1.55 0.97
N PRO A 105 4.76 2.12 1.75
CA PRO A 105 4.76 2.01 3.21
C PRO A 105 3.42 2.40 3.85
N ALA A 106 2.78 3.48 3.39
CA ALA A 106 1.47 3.92 3.87
C ALA A 106 0.35 2.89 3.60
N THR A 107 0.38 2.23 2.44
CA THR A 107 -0.59 1.18 2.11
C THR A 107 -0.40 -0.07 2.96
N LEU A 108 0.85 -0.43 3.29
CA LEU A 108 1.15 -1.52 4.22
C LEU A 108 0.68 -1.18 5.65
N ILE A 109 0.89 0.06 6.12
CA ILE A 109 0.40 0.51 7.43
C ILE A 109 -1.11 0.25 7.57
N LEU A 110 -1.92 0.61 6.57
CA LEU A 110 -3.36 0.35 6.58
C LEU A 110 -3.69 -1.15 6.72
N ARG A 111 -2.94 -2.00 6.00
CA ARG A 111 -3.11 -3.47 6.04
C ARG A 111 -2.71 -4.05 7.40
N LEU A 112 -1.64 -3.54 8.02
CA LEU A 112 -1.21 -3.94 9.36
C LEU A 112 -2.25 -3.56 10.42
N ILE A 113 -2.79 -2.33 10.36
CA ILE A 113 -3.83 -1.89 11.30
C ILE A 113 -5.11 -2.74 11.12
N ALA A 114 -5.51 -3.03 9.89
CA ALA A 114 -6.62 -3.94 9.62
C ALA A 114 -6.36 -5.37 10.13
N GLY A 115 -5.09 -5.78 10.18
CA GLY A 115 -4.60 -7.01 10.80
C GLY A 115 -4.47 -6.98 12.33
N GLY A 116 -4.84 -5.87 12.98
CA GLY A 116 -4.91 -5.74 14.44
C GLY A 116 -3.76 -4.96 15.08
N HIS A 117 -2.86 -4.35 14.32
CA HIS A 117 -1.85 -3.44 14.88
C HIS A 117 -2.47 -2.11 15.34
N THR A 118 -1.86 -1.46 16.33
CA THR A 118 -2.15 -0.05 16.60
C THR A 118 -1.53 0.82 15.50
N PRO A 119 -2.04 2.05 15.26
CA PRO A 119 -1.41 2.98 14.31
C PRO A 119 0.09 3.18 14.54
N GLN A 120 0.50 3.41 15.79
CA GLN A 120 1.92 3.57 16.13
C GLN A 120 2.73 2.31 15.82
N ALA A 121 2.25 1.13 16.21
CA ALA A 121 2.96 -0.12 15.94
C ALA A 121 3.09 -0.42 14.44
N ALA A 122 2.09 -0.03 13.64
CA ALA A 122 2.14 -0.18 12.19
C ALA A 122 3.16 0.78 11.55
N GLU A 123 3.24 2.04 12.00
CA GLU A 123 4.30 2.97 11.55
C GLU A 123 5.71 2.49 11.97
N ASP A 124 5.82 1.85 13.14
CA ASP A 124 7.09 1.31 13.62
C ASP A 124 7.65 0.20 12.72
N VAL A 125 6.79 -0.60 12.08
CA VAL A 125 7.20 -1.65 11.12
C VAL A 125 7.94 -1.05 9.92
N VAL A 126 7.50 0.10 9.42
CA VAL A 126 8.07 0.75 8.23
C VAL A 126 9.05 1.87 8.56
N ARG A 127 9.28 2.13 9.85
CA ARG A 127 10.05 3.27 10.37
C ARG A 127 11.42 3.41 9.73
N ASP A 128 12.08 2.30 9.42
CA ASP A 128 13.45 2.31 8.92
C ASP A 128 13.59 2.43 7.40
N LEU A 129 12.50 2.31 6.66
CA LEU A 129 12.50 2.46 5.20
C LEU A 129 12.92 3.87 4.77
N PRO A 130 13.86 4.02 3.82
CA PRO A 130 14.27 5.33 3.31
C PRO A 130 13.09 6.17 2.82
N ALA A 131 12.19 5.56 2.04
CA ALA A 131 11.00 6.21 1.52
C ALA A 131 10.11 6.76 2.65
N TRP A 132 9.90 5.98 3.72
CA TRP A 132 9.08 6.42 4.86
C TRP A 132 9.75 7.52 5.68
N LYS A 133 11.07 7.43 5.91
CA LYS A 133 11.85 8.49 6.58
C LYS A 133 11.77 9.84 5.85
N SER A 134 11.67 9.82 4.52
CA SER A 134 11.49 11.02 3.68
C SER A 134 10.04 11.49 3.52
N ALA A 135 9.06 10.80 4.10
CA ALA A 135 7.65 11.11 3.89
C ALA A 135 7.28 12.47 4.52
N PRO A 136 6.71 13.42 3.75
CA PRO A 136 6.26 14.69 4.31
C PRO A 136 5.03 14.48 5.20
N SER A 137 5.04 15.03 6.42
CA SER A 137 3.95 14.81 7.39
C SER A 137 2.59 15.20 6.83
N GLU A 138 2.50 16.37 6.18
CA GLU A 138 1.27 16.87 5.58
C GLU A 138 0.80 15.97 4.42
N GLY A 139 1.74 15.38 3.67
CA GLY A 139 1.43 14.43 2.61
C GLY A 139 0.85 13.13 3.16
N VAL A 140 1.43 12.60 4.24
CA VAL A 140 0.92 11.42 4.94
C VAL A 140 -0.48 11.68 5.51
N GLU A 141 -0.71 12.85 6.10
CA GLU A 141 -2.03 13.25 6.61
C GLU A 141 -3.07 13.35 5.48
N VAL A 142 -2.73 13.97 4.35
CA VAL A 142 -3.58 14.02 3.15
C VAL A 142 -3.93 12.61 2.69
N PHE A 143 -2.93 11.72 2.59
CA PHE A 143 -3.14 10.35 2.16
C PHE A 143 -4.01 9.55 3.14
N ALA A 144 -3.81 9.71 4.44
CA ALA A 144 -4.61 9.06 5.47
C ALA A 144 -6.08 9.49 5.38
N ARG A 145 -6.36 10.80 5.28
CA ARG A 145 -7.72 11.31 5.08
C ARG A 145 -8.35 10.84 3.77
N ALA A 146 -7.58 10.83 2.68
CA ALA A 146 -8.05 10.34 1.40
C ALA A 146 -8.46 8.86 1.49
N ASN A 147 -7.67 8.03 2.17
CA ASN A 147 -7.99 6.61 2.36
C ASN A 147 -9.22 6.39 3.23
N VAL A 148 -9.54 7.27 4.20
CA VAL A 148 -10.84 7.22 4.90
C VAL A 148 -11.99 7.32 3.89
N ARG A 149 -11.91 8.24 2.92
CA ARG A 149 -12.95 8.42 1.91
C ARG A 149 -13.01 7.26 0.91
N VAL A 150 -11.85 6.74 0.48
CA VAL A 150 -11.75 5.55 -0.37
C VAL A 150 -12.46 4.36 0.28
N TRP A 151 -12.10 4.04 1.53
CA TRP A 151 -12.65 2.87 2.20
C TRP A 151 -14.10 3.05 2.62
N GLU A 152 -14.56 4.27 2.88
CA GLU A 152 -15.97 4.55 3.08
C GLU A 152 -16.80 4.31 1.81
N GLU A 153 -16.31 4.76 0.64
CA GLU A 153 -16.95 4.46 -0.65
C GLU A 153 -17.01 2.95 -0.91
N ILE A 154 -15.90 2.24 -0.73
CA ILE A 154 -15.85 0.77 -0.91
C ILE A 154 -16.84 0.10 0.06
N ARG A 155 -16.84 0.49 1.33
CA ARG A 155 -17.73 -0.05 2.37
C ARG A 155 -19.21 0.21 2.09
N SER A 156 -19.52 1.31 1.40
CA SER A 156 -20.89 1.63 0.98
C SER A 156 -21.43 0.65 -0.07
N ASN A 157 -20.54 0.01 -0.83
CA ASN A 157 -20.86 -0.94 -1.89
C ASN A 157 -20.68 -2.42 -1.48
N ASP A 158 -19.82 -2.70 -0.49
CA ASP A 158 -19.59 -4.05 0.03
C ASP A 158 -19.36 -4.03 1.55
N SER A 159 -20.13 -4.85 2.28
CA SER A 159 -20.14 -4.91 3.75
C SER A 159 -19.37 -6.10 4.33
N SER A 160 -18.54 -6.75 3.52
CA SER A 160 -17.68 -7.86 3.92
C SER A 160 -16.81 -7.52 5.14
N PRO A 161 -16.55 -8.47 6.05
CA PRO A 161 -15.81 -8.20 7.29
C PRO A 161 -14.44 -7.55 7.07
N TRP A 162 -13.71 -7.96 6.04
CA TRP A 162 -12.38 -7.41 5.74
C TRP A 162 -12.45 -5.95 5.26
N ILE A 163 -13.50 -5.54 4.55
CA ILE A 163 -13.71 -4.13 4.14
C ILE A 163 -14.01 -3.27 5.34
N LYS A 164 -14.86 -3.77 6.27
CA LYS A 164 -15.12 -3.08 7.54
C LYS A 164 -13.83 -2.89 8.35
N ALA A 165 -12.95 -3.89 8.36
CA ALA A 165 -11.64 -3.79 9.01
C ALA A 165 -10.74 -2.73 8.34
N MET A 166 -10.69 -2.68 7.01
CA MET A 166 -9.93 -1.65 6.28
C MET A 166 -10.47 -0.24 6.51
N ALA A 167 -11.79 -0.05 6.50
CA ALA A 167 -12.42 1.25 6.78
C ALA A 167 -12.14 1.71 8.22
N HIS A 168 -12.21 0.79 9.19
CA HIS A 168 -11.82 1.08 10.58
C HIS A 168 -10.34 1.45 10.67
N ALA A 169 -9.46 0.71 9.98
CA ALA A 169 -8.02 0.98 9.95
C ALA A 169 -7.70 2.36 9.38
N ALA A 170 -8.32 2.73 8.27
CA ALA A 170 -8.17 4.06 7.68
C ALA A 170 -8.59 5.17 8.64
N GLY A 171 -9.74 5.02 9.31
CA GLY A 171 -10.21 5.98 10.32
C GLY A 171 -9.28 6.09 11.53
N ALA A 172 -8.82 4.96 12.05
CA ALA A 172 -7.91 4.91 13.20
C ALA A 172 -6.55 5.56 12.88
N TRP A 173 -6.00 5.29 11.70
CA TRP A 173 -4.74 5.87 11.28
C TRP A 173 -4.85 7.37 11.01
N ALA A 174 -5.90 7.81 10.30
CA ALA A 174 -6.13 9.23 10.07
C ALA A 174 -6.26 10.01 11.37
N LYS A 175 -6.99 9.48 12.37
CA LYS A 175 -7.08 10.09 13.71
C LYS A 175 -5.71 10.19 14.39
N HIS A 176 -4.90 9.14 14.32
CA HIS A 176 -3.55 9.14 14.88
C HIS A 176 -2.64 10.21 14.24
N ARG A 177 -2.71 10.39 12.92
CA ARG A 177 -1.91 11.39 12.19
C ARG A 177 -2.30 12.84 12.47
N THR A 178 -3.51 13.09 12.97
CA THR A 178 -4.02 14.45 13.26
C THR A 178 -4.15 14.74 14.75
N SER A 179 -3.64 13.86 15.62
CA SER A 179 -3.68 14.02 17.09
C SER A 179 -2.46 14.74 17.62
#